data_AF-A0A7Y2DVK0-F1
#
_entry.id   AF-A0A7Y2DVK0-F1
#
_cell.length_a   1.000
_cell.length_b   1.000
_cell.length_c   1.000
_cell.angle_alpha   90.00
_cell.angle_beta   90.00
_cell.angle_gamma   90.00
#
_symmetry.space_group_name_H-M   'P 1'
#
loop_
_entity.id
_entity.type
_entity.pdbx_description
1 polymer ?
#
loop_
_entity_poly.entity_id
_entity_poly.type
_entity_poly.pdbx_seq_one_letter_code
_entity_poly.pdbx_strand_id
1 'polypeptide(L)'
;MYQKLATALIFVLSVSFLISCKENNSKETEIAPLSLRDVPAQRLNYNFEPDVPAPTTEEPEADQRNEAIQKHFDENRPMEILDRMITSPDKQRVLAVYRAADDIVSEFRLDMYSADGNLVKKITHDEMAVHFPDTIVWSPDSKNVAFIAMVRNGNREDAEKVSDEKPSEEKDVKKAFQEPEESPEPTKANANSESNSNTNTNPDVIDAVPPSEESVEASKNVLTFRTEQIYICSGDGLDLKPLTSKEGLMYFYFEWSPDSSMLVALASPFTEWKFRELQMAKLGERFVPAGRPRLLEKNGLERLLDDYPTSIHPAWSPDSAKVAVAYNKQVRIYDAIGERRTQAAIPLRNQLLLSSRAYDEKLKREEESNANSNTNSNTDGEDKETTSSSEIANANSVVNSAKKRTTLPDERSLVSYNPIVNLNWSQESLLYLQTGYVRTFIDNELENRRSYLRWHRLILSPQAIPLQTPAPE
;
A
#
# COMPACT_ATOMS: atom_id res chain seq x y z
N MET A 1 -7.01 -32.28 -85.91
CA MET A 1 -5.98 -31.77 -84.96
C MET A 1 -6.59 -30.92 -83.84
N TYR A 2 -7.82 -31.20 -83.38
CA TYR A 2 -8.49 -30.43 -82.31
C TYR A 2 -9.07 -31.30 -81.17
N GLN A 3 -8.88 -32.63 -81.23
CA GLN A 3 -9.50 -33.57 -80.29
C GLN A 3 -8.50 -34.17 -79.27
N LYS A 4 -7.21 -33.81 -79.39
CA LYS A 4 -6.15 -34.23 -78.44
C LYS A 4 -5.70 -33.11 -77.47
N LEU A 5 -6.25 -31.90 -77.61
CA LEU A 5 -5.91 -30.75 -76.75
C LEU A 5 -6.94 -30.52 -75.63
N ALA A 6 -8.16 -31.05 -75.74
CA ALA A 6 -9.20 -30.89 -74.73
C ALA A 6 -9.06 -31.87 -73.54
N THR A 7 -8.44 -33.03 -73.73
CA THR A 7 -8.25 -34.04 -72.67
C THR A 7 -7.05 -33.77 -71.77
N ALA A 8 -6.08 -32.97 -72.22
CA ALA A 8 -4.94 -32.56 -71.38
C ALA A 8 -5.30 -31.41 -70.41
N LEU A 9 -6.32 -30.60 -70.72
CA LEU A 9 -6.72 -29.48 -69.86
C LEU A 9 -7.65 -29.90 -68.71
N ILE A 10 -8.39 -31.00 -68.85
CA ILE A 10 -9.33 -31.50 -67.84
C ILE A 10 -8.61 -32.30 -66.74
N PHE A 11 -7.47 -32.92 -67.04
CA PHE A 11 -6.68 -33.65 -66.04
C PHE A 11 -5.78 -32.75 -65.16
N VAL A 12 -5.53 -31.51 -65.59
CA VAL A 12 -4.76 -30.54 -64.79
C VAL A 12 -5.67 -29.72 -63.87
N LEU A 13 -6.98 -29.65 -64.15
CA LEU A 13 -7.96 -28.98 -63.29
C LEU A 13 -8.60 -29.89 -62.23
N SER A 14 -8.47 -31.22 -62.34
CA SER A 14 -8.99 -32.17 -61.35
C SER A 14 -7.98 -32.57 -60.26
N VAL A 15 -6.70 -32.20 -60.39
CA VAL A 15 -5.66 -32.45 -59.37
C VAL A 15 -5.49 -31.26 -58.40
N SER A 16 -6.10 -30.12 -58.69
CA SER A 16 -5.98 -28.90 -57.87
C SER A 16 -7.00 -28.80 -56.73
N PHE A 17 -7.86 -29.80 -56.52
CA PHE A 17 -8.93 -29.79 -55.50
C PHE A 17 -8.74 -30.77 -54.33
N LEU A 18 -7.56 -31.38 -54.19
CA LEU A 18 -7.22 -32.26 -53.07
C LEU A 18 -5.95 -31.82 -52.32
N ILE A 19 -5.75 -30.52 -52.16
CA ILE A 19 -4.83 -29.99 -51.14
C ILE A 19 -5.69 -29.58 -49.94
N SER A 20 -5.94 -30.59 -49.12
CA SER A 20 -5.89 -30.51 -47.67
C SER A 20 -6.53 -29.26 -47.06
N CYS A 21 -7.79 -29.38 -46.65
CA CYS A 21 -8.19 -28.87 -45.34
C CYS A 21 -7.32 -29.55 -44.29
N LYS A 22 -6.07 -29.09 -44.15
CA LYS A 22 -5.34 -29.29 -42.90
C LYS A 22 -6.04 -28.34 -41.95
N GLU A 23 -6.94 -28.88 -41.13
CA GLU A 23 -7.11 -28.35 -39.78
C GLU A 23 -5.70 -28.21 -39.23
N ASN A 24 -5.18 -26.98 -39.26
CA ASN A 24 -4.09 -26.62 -38.38
C ASN A 24 -4.70 -26.62 -36.98
N ASN A 25 -4.92 -27.83 -36.44
CA ASN A 25 -4.79 -28.10 -35.03
C ASN A 25 -3.30 -27.95 -34.67
N SER A 26 -2.71 -26.78 -34.96
CA SER A 26 -1.67 -26.27 -34.09
C SER A 26 -2.41 -25.95 -32.81
N LYS A 27 -2.47 -26.93 -31.90
CA LYS A 27 -2.52 -26.61 -30.48
C LYS A 27 -1.33 -25.69 -30.27
N GLU A 28 -1.58 -24.38 -30.34
CA GLU A 28 -0.69 -23.39 -29.77
C GLU A 28 -0.37 -23.94 -28.39
N THR A 29 0.89 -24.33 -28.19
CA THR A 29 1.28 -24.95 -26.94
C THR A 29 1.35 -23.79 -25.96
N GLU A 30 0.20 -23.47 -25.37
CA GLU A 30 0.08 -22.45 -24.34
C GLU A 30 0.91 -22.92 -23.14
N ILE A 31 2.10 -22.36 -22.97
CA ILE A 31 2.85 -22.52 -21.73
C ILE A 31 2.24 -21.53 -20.76
N ALA A 32 1.41 -22.02 -19.84
CA ALA A 32 0.97 -21.22 -18.71
C ALA A 32 2.21 -20.94 -17.83
N PRO A 33 2.56 -19.67 -17.56
CA PRO A 33 3.64 -19.37 -16.64
C PRO A 33 3.30 -19.91 -15.25
N LEU A 34 4.32 -20.45 -14.58
CA LEU A 34 4.17 -21.15 -13.31
C LEU A 34 3.80 -20.23 -12.14
N SER A 35 4.11 -18.93 -12.25
CA SER A 35 3.90 -17.94 -11.20
C SER A 35 3.43 -16.60 -11.79
N LEU A 36 2.63 -15.86 -11.04
CA LEU A 36 2.24 -14.49 -11.38
C LEU A 36 3.41 -13.51 -11.33
N ARG A 37 4.48 -13.84 -10.60
CA ARG A 37 5.72 -13.07 -10.54
C ARG A 37 6.26 -12.74 -11.93
N ASP A 38 6.31 -13.75 -12.79
CA ASP A 38 6.92 -13.69 -14.13
C ASP A 38 5.97 -13.09 -15.18
N VAL A 39 4.73 -12.81 -14.81
CA VAL A 39 3.72 -12.26 -15.72
C VAL A 39 3.60 -10.77 -15.49
N PRO A 40 3.83 -9.93 -16.52
CA PRO A 40 3.59 -8.50 -16.41
C PRO A 40 2.15 -8.22 -15.98
N ALA A 41 1.94 -7.26 -15.08
CA ALA A 41 0.61 -6.90 -14.58
C ALA A 41 -0.44 -6.73 -15.69
N GLN A 42 -0.06 -6.12 -16.83
CA GLN A 42 -0.96 -5.92 -17.98
C GLN A 42 -1.52 -7.22 -18.58
N ARG A 43 -0.84 -8.35 -18.36
CA ARG A 43 -1.19 -9.68 -18.88
C ARG A 43 -1.86 -10.57 -17.83
N LEU A 44 -2.37 -9.99 -16.76
CA LEU A 44 -3.18 -10.71 -15.78
C LEU A 44 -4.64 -10.78 -16.26
N ASN A 45 -5.19 -11.98 -16.25
CA ASN A 45 -6.62 -12.23 -16.27
C ASN A 45 -7.18 -12.19 -14.85
N TYR A 46 -8.48 -11.94 -14.73
CA TYR A 46 -9.17 -11.95 -13.46
C TYR A 46 -10.56 -12.58 -13.56
N ASN A 47 -10.97 -13.25 -12.49
CA ASN A 47 -12.36 -13.60 -12.23
C ASN A 47 -12.82 -12.90 -10.95
N PHE A 48 -14.01 -12.30 -10.97
CA PHE A 48 -14.57 -11.60 -9.81
C PHE A 48 -15.63 -12.47 -9.14
N GLU A 49 -15.48 -12.68 -7.83
CA GLU A 49 -16.44 -13.40 -7.02
C GLU A 49 -16.98 -12.50 -5.89
N PRO A 50 -18.28 -12.19 -5.91
CA PRO A 50 -18.88 -11.33 -4.90
C PRO A 50 -19.19 -12.06 -3.59
N ASP A 51 -19.31 -11.29 -2.52
CA ASP A 51 -19.89 -11.71 -1.23
C ASP A 51 -19.26 -12.97 -0.64
N VAL A 52 -17.92 -13.01 -0.67
CA VAL A 52 -17.13 -14.09 -0.07
C VAL A 52 -16.90 -13.82 1.42
N PRO A 53 -16.57 -14.85 2.22
CA PRO A 53 -16.14 -14.65 3.60
C PRO A 53 -14.91 -13.74 3.69
N ALA A 54 -14.77 -13.05 4.82
CA ALA A 54 -13.57 -12.27 5.12
C ALA A 54 -12.32 -13.16 5.02
N PRO A 55 -11.19 -12.63 4.50
CA PRO A 55 -9.95 -13.39 4.47
C PRO A 55 -9.50 -13.71 5.90
N THR A 56 -8.98 -14.91 6.12
CA THR A 56 -8.31 -15.26 7.37
C THR A 56 -7.06 -14.39 7.47
N THR A 57 -7.12 -13.37 8.32
CA THR A 57 -5.96 -12.54 8.64
C THR A 57 -5.51 -13.00 10.01
N GLU A 58 -4.26 -13.43 10.13
CA GLU A 58 -3.65 -13.61 11.45
C GLU A 58 -3.66 -12.23 12.10
N GLU A 59 -4.51 -12.05 13.12
CA GLU A 59 -4.47 -10.80 13.88
C GLU A 59 -3.05 -10.68 14.46
N PRO A 60 -2.40 -9.52 14.33
CA PRO A 60 -1.09 -9.34 14.93
C PRO A 60 -1.20 -9.70 16.40
N GLU A 61 -0.34 -10.61 16.88
CA GLU A 61 -0.30 -11.01 18.29
C GLU A 61 -0.34 -9.72 19.12
N ALA A 62 -1.39 -9.56 19.94
CA ALA A 62 -1.58 -8.35 20.73
C ALA A 62 -0.26 -8.01 21.43
N ASP A 63 0.21 -6.78 21.23
CA ASP A 63 1.50 -6.28 21.71
C ASP A 63 1.82 -6.85 23.11
N GLN A 64 2.69 -7.86 23.15
CA GLN A 64 3.03 -8.52 24.40
C GLN A 64 3.71 -7.49 25.30
N ARG A 65 3.04 -7.13 26.39
CA ARG A 65 3.59 -6.21 27.37
C ARG A 65 4.81 -6.87 28.01
N ASN A 66 5.99 -6.28 27.78
CA ASN A 66 7.22 -6.71 28.42
C ASN A 66 7.32 -6.02 29.79
N GLU A 67 7.16 -6.80 30.87
CA GLU A 67 7.18 -6.29 32.24
C GLU A 67 8.52 -5.65 32.62
N ALA A 68 9.64 -6.14 32.07
CA ALA A 68 10.95 -5.59 32.36
C ALA A 68 11.11 -4.18 31.78
N ILE A 69 10.57 -3.93 30.58
CA ILE A 69 10.57 -2.59 29.96
C ILE A 69 9.65 -1.65 30.76
N GLN A 70 8.45 -2.10 31.12
CA GLN A 70 7.54 -1.30 31.95
C GLN A 70 8.20 -0.88 33.25
N LYS A 71 8.83 -1.83 33.95
CA LYS A 71 9.57 -1.57 35.19
C LYS A 71 10.72 -0.58 34.98
N HIS A 72 11.45 -0.68 33.88
CA HIS A 72 12.52 0.27 33.56
C HIS A 72 11.98 1.70 33.39
N PHE A 73 10.81 1.88 32.77
CA PHE A 73 10.15 3.19 32.67
C PHE A 73 9.68 3.70 34.04
N ASP A 74 9.02 2.86 34.82
CA ASP A 74 8.49 3.24 36.13
C ASP A 74 9.60 3.64 37.12
N GLU A 75 10.74 2.94 37.10
CA GLU A 75 11.85 3.17 38.04
C GLU A 75 12.84 4.24 37.57
N ASN A 76 13.19 4.28 36.27
CA ASN A 76 14.27 5.12 35.77
C ASN A 76 13.79 6.32 34.93
N ARG A 77 12.52 6.33 34.52
CA ARG A 77 11.98 7.35 33.58
C ARG A 77 10.60 7.86 34.02
N PRO A 78 10.42 8.31 35.27
CA PRO A 78 9.11 8.64 35.83
C PRO A 78 8.40 9.85 35.18
N MET A 79 9.14 10.66 34.40
CA MET A 79 8.61 11.80 33.65
C MET A 79 8.21 11.44 32.21
N GLU A 80 8.26 10.17 31.87
CA GLU A 80 7.94 9.67 30.53
C GLU A 80 6.83 8.62 30.60
N ILE A 81 5.94 8.65 29.61
CA ILE A 81 4.76 7.81 29.53
C ILE A 81 5.00 6.80 28.41
N LEU A 82 5.11 5.52 28.76
CA LEU A 82 5.18 4.41 27.81
C LEU A 82 3.79 4.16 27.21
N ASP A 83 3.63 4.42 25.91
CA ASP A 83 2.35 4.28 25.21
C ASP A 83 2.18 2.89 24.59
N ARG A 84 3.24 2.37 23.96
CA ARG A 84 3.19 1.11 23.20
C ARG A 84 4.52 0.37 23.21
N MET A 85 4.45 -0.95 23.11
CA MET A 85 5.61 -1.82 22.88
C MET A 85 5.38 -2.64 21.62
N ILE A 86 6.36 -2.69 20.72
CA ILE A 86 6.23 -3.40 19.44
C ILE A 86 7.36 -4.43 19.33
N THR A 87 7.01 -5.71 19.42
CA THR A 87 7.98 -6.82 19.41
C THR A 87 8.38 -7.17 17.97
N SER A 88 9.66 -7.46 17.74
CA SER A 88 10.15 -7.92 16.44
C SER A 88 9.59 -9.31 16.08
N PRO A 89 9.45 -9.65 14.78
CA PRO A 89 8.97 -10.97 14.37
C PRO A 89 9.80 -12.15 14.93
N ASP A 90 11.11 -11.98 15.10
CA ASP A 90 12.01 -12.96 15.72
C ASP A 90 11.99 -12.96 17.27
N LYS A 91 11.20 -12.07 17.87
CA LYS A 91 11.02 -11.87 19.32
C LYS A 91 12.32 -11.52 20.07
N GLN A 92 13.37 -11.07 19.37
CA GLN A 92 14.66 -10.71 19.97
C GLN A 92 14.74 -9.24 20.40
N ARG A 93 13.86 -8.39 19.87
CA ARG A 93 13.87 -6.95 20.08
C ARG A 93 12.46 -6.43 20.37
N VAL A 94 12.40 -5.34 21.10
CA VAL A 94 11.15 -4.64 21.43
C VAL A 94 11.38 -3.15 21.25
N LEU A 95 10.52 -2.51 20.46
CA LEU A 95 10.48 -1.05 20.37
C LEU A 95 9.59 -0.51 21.48
N ALA A 96 10.09 0.46 22.24
CA ALA A 96 9.30 1.25 23.16
C ALA A 96 8.90 2.56 22.49
N VAL A 97 7.59 2.79 22.37
CA VAL A 97 7.00 4.03 21.89
C VAL A 97 6.48 4.79 23.10
N TYR A 98 6.99 5.99 23.31
CA TYR A 98 6.74 6.73 24.54
C TYR A 98 6.74 8.24 24.29
N ARG A 99 6.34 9.00 25.30
CA ARG A 99 6.32 10.47 25.30
C ARG A 99 6.89 11.02 26.59
N ALA A 100 7.59 12.14 26.52
CA ALA A 100 7.90 12.93 27.70
C ALA A 100 6.67 13.73 28.17
N ALA A 101 6.65 14.15 29.43
CA ALA A 101 5.53 14.89 30.01
C ALA A 101 5.22 16.23 29.31
N ASP A 102 6.21 16.81 28.63
CA ASP A 102 6.13 18.07 27.87
C ASP A 102 5.93 17.87 26.37
N ASP A 103 6.00 16.63 25.86
CA ASP A 103 5.73 16.34 24.45
C ASP A 103 4.23 16.54 24.15
N ILE A 104 3.89 17.04 22.96
CA ILE A 104 2.48 17.13 22.55
C ILE A 104 1.91 15.74 22.30
N VAL A 105 0.59 15.61 22.38
CA VAL A 105 -0.08 14.30 22.35
C VAL A 105 0.25 13.45 21.11
N SER A 106 0.56 14.09 19.97
CA SER A 106 0.86 13.44 18.69
C SER A 106 2.34 13.23 18.39
N GLU A 107 3.25 13.69 19.26
CA GLU A 107 4.70 13.55 19.07
C GLU A 107 5.22 12.45 19.98
N PHE A 108 5.82 11.41 19.39
CA PHE A 108 6.33 10.25 20.11
C PHE A 108 7.85 10.13 19.97
N ARG A 109 8.44 9.37 20.86
CA ARG A 109 9.85 8.96 20.86
C ARG A 109 9.93 7.45 20.72
N LEU A 110 11.07 6.98 20.20
CA LEU A 110 11.30 5.57 19.93
C LEU A 110 12.65 5.13 20.49
N ASP A 111 12.63 4.07 21.28
CA ASP A 111 13.82 3.41 21.81
C ASP A 111 13.78 1.90 21.51
N MET A 112 14.94 1.30 21.30
CA MET A 112 15.15 -0.12 21.07
C MET A 112 15.56 -0.83 22.36
N TYR A 113 14.86 -1.90 22.69
CA TYR A 113 15.16 -2.80 23.80
C TYR A 113 15.44 -4.22 23.30
N SER A 114 16.20 -4.96 24.09
CA SER A 114 16.32 -6.41 23.98
C SER A 114 15.04 -7.11 24.49
N ALA A 115 14.85 -8.37 24.13
CA ALA A 115 13.75 -9.19 24.64
C ALA A 115 13.72 -9.28 26.18
N ASP A 116 14.87 -9.20 26.83
CA ASP A 116 15.01 -9.23 28.29
C ASP A 116 14.74 -7.87 28.97
N GLY A 117 14.45 -6.82 28.19
CA GLY A 117 14.11 -5.49 28.71
C GLY A 117 15.30 -4.56 28.97
N ASN A 118 16.51 -4.93 28.53
CA ASN A 118 17.65 -4.01 28.56
C ASN A 118 17.58 -3.03 27.38
N LEU A 119 17.81 -1.74 27.65
CA LEU A 119 17.89 -0.69 26.63
C LEU A 119 19.11 -0.95 25.72
N VAL A 120 18.86 -1.09 24.42
CA VAL A 120 19.90 -1.31 23.40
C VAL A 120 20.32 0.02 22.79
N LYS A 121 19.36 0.83 22.35
CA LYS A 121 19.64 2.08 21.63
C LYS A 121 18.49 3.06 21.75
N LYS A 122 18.77 4.33 22.00
CA LYS A 122 17.81 5.41 21.75
C LYS A 122 17.77 5.70 20.25
N ILE A 123 16.61 5.59 19.61
CA ILE A 123 16.52 5.76 18.15
C ILE A 123 16.32 7.24 17.81
N THR A 124 15.34 7.88 18.42
CA THR A 124 15.03 9.30 18.16
C THR A 124 15.80 10.23 19.09
N HIS A 125 16.44 11.25 18.52
CA HIS A 125 17.01 12.36 19.28
C HIS A 125 15.95 13.40 19.67
N ASP A 126 16.29 14.38 20.50
CA ASP A 126 15.33 15.34 21.07
C ASP A 126 14.63 16.22 20.02
N GLU A 127 15.27 16.56 18.91
CA GLU A 127 14.61 17.35 17.85
C GLU A 127 13.75 16.52 16.88
N MET A 128 13.70 15.19 17.02
CA MET A 128 12.96 14.28 16.14
C MET A 128 11.72 13.77 16.87
N ALA A 129 10.57 13.87 16.22
CA ALA A 129 9.32 13.29 16.71
C ALA A 129 8.81 12.23 15.74
N VAL A 130 8.51 11.05 16.27
CA VAL A 130 7.77 10.01 15.56
C VAL A 130 6.29 10.42 15.52
N HIS A 131 5.71 10.37 14.32
CA HIS A 131 4.31 10.65 14.07
C HIS A 131 3.61 9.37 13.61
N PHE A 132 2.32 9.25 13.91
CA PHE A 132 1.51 8.06 13.60
C PHE A 132 2.12 6.76 14.18
N PRO A 133 2.04 6.54 15.50
CA PRO A 133 2.67 5.38 16.14
C PRO A 133 2.18 4.04 15.58
N ASP A 134 0.97 3.99 15.03
CA ASP A 134 0.40 2.81 14.36
C ASP A 134 1.10 2.45 13.04
N THR A 135 1.96 3.32 12.52
CA THR A 135 2.72 3.08 11.28
C THR A 135 4.11 2.50 11.54
N ILE A 136 4.54 2.38 12.80
CA ILE A 136 5.82 1.79 13.13
C ILE A 136 5.76 0.29 12.83
N VAL A 137 6.59 -0.18 11.90
CA VAL A 137 6.57 -1.58 11.45
C VAL A 137 7.97 -2.15 11.30
N TRP A 138 8.14 -3.36 11.84
CA TRP A 138 9.29 -4.21 11.57
C TRP A 138 9.21 -4.76 10.14
N SER A 139 10.37 -4.90 9.50
CA SER A 139 10.44 -5.73 8.30
C SER A 139 10.18 -7.20 8.67
N PRO A 140 9.51 -7.98 7.80
CA PRO A 140 9.25 -9.40 8.06
C PRO A 140 10.48 -10.22 8.48
N ASP A 141 11.66 -9.86 7.99
CA ASP A 141 12.93 -10.50 8.35
C ASP A 141 13.55 -10.01 9.68
N SER A 142 12.87 -9.14 10.43
CA SER A 142 13.33 -8.51 11.70
C SER A 142 14.60 -7.66 11.59
N LYS A 143 15.14 -7.42 10.39
CA LYS A 143 16.42 -6.71 10.22
C LYS A 143 16.30 -5.21 10.21
N ASN A 144 15.12 -4.66 9.96
CA ASN A 144 14.90 -3.23 9.82
C ASN A 144 13.60 -2.82 10.50
N VAL A 145 13.57 -1.57 10.96
CA VAL A 145 12.36 -0.89 11.41
C VAL A 145 12.13 0.29 10.51
N ALA A 146 10.88 0.47 10.07
CA ALA A 146 10.46 1.68 9.37
C ALA A 146 9.40 2.42 10.19
N PHE A 147 9.50 3.74 10.22
CA PHE A 147 8.59 4.62 10.95
C PHE A 147 8.53 6.00 10.29
N ILE A 148 7.49 6.76 10.61
CA ILE A 148 7.34 8.14 10.14
C ILE A 148 7.82 9.10 11.22
N ALA A 149 8.66 10.07 10.85
CA ALA A 149 9.10 11.12 11.76
C ALA A 149 9.23 12.48 11.07
N MET A 150 9.30 13.53 11.87
CA MET A 150 9.58 14.90 11.44
C MET A 150 10.26 15.69 12.56
N VAL A 151 10.66 16.92 12.26
CA VAL A 151 11.17 17.87 13.26
C VAL A 151 10.10 18.13 14.31
N ARG A 152 10.48 18.00 15.58
CA ARG A 152 9.62 18.27 16.73
C ARG A 152 9.23 19.74 16.77
N ASN A 153 7.94 20.04 17.01
CA ASN A 153 7.43 21.41 16.90
C ASN A 153 8.07 22.39 17.90
N GLY A 154 8.59 21.91 19.03
CA GLY A 154 9.33 22.73 20.00
C GLY A 154 10.56 23.45 19.42
N ASN A 155 11.15 22.94 18.34
CA ASN A 155 12.35 23.50 17.69
C ASN A 155 12.06 24.19 16.34
N ARG A 156 10.78 24.43 16.02
CA ARG A 156 10.39 25.04 14.73
C ARG A 156 10.86 26.48 14.58
N GLU A 157 11.11 27.19 15.68
CA GLU A 157 11.58 28.59 15.69
C GLU A 157 13.05 28.76 15.30
N ASP A 158 13.91 27.75 15.51
CA ASP A 158 15.34 27.87 15.20
C ASP A 158 15.68 27.45 13.76
N ALA A 159 14.79 26.69 13.11
CA ALA A 159 14.93 26.37 11.69
C ALA A 159 14.58 27.57 10.77
N GLU A 160 13.92 28.62 11.26
CA GLU A 160 13.72 29.88 10.52
C GLU A 160 14.97 30.78 10.54
N LYS A 161 15.90 30.57 11.48
CA LYS A 161 17.12 31.39 11.59
C LYS A 161 18.27 30.98 10.67
N VAL A 162 18.15 29.86 9.95
CA VAL A 162 19.19 29.39 9.00
C VAL A 162 18.95 29.86 7.56
N SER A 163 17.86 30.61 7.29
CA SER A 163 17.56 31.16 5.95
C SER A 163 17.83 32.68 5.80
N ASP A 164 18.35 33.35 6.83
CA ASP A 164 18.60 34.81 6.82
C ASP A 164 20.09 35.20 6.80
N GLU A 165 21.00 34.35 6.34
CA GLU A 165 22.30 34.84 5.83
C GLU A 165 22.13 35.31 4.38
N LYS A 166 21.66 36.55 4.23
CA LYS A 166 21.86 37.30 3.00
C LYS A 166 23.33 37.77 2.90
N PRO A 167 23.96 37.62 1.73
CA PRO A 167 25.31 38.09 1.49
C PRO A 167 25.31 39.59 1.23
N SER A 168 26.11 40.35 1.98
CA SER A 168 26.48 41.71 1.57
C SER A 168 27.77 42.19 2.24
N GLU A 169 28.90 41.93 1.60
CA GLU A 169 29.87 43.00 1.33
C GLU A 169 30.28 42.91 -0.14
N GLU A 170 29.72 43.82 -0.92
CA GLU A 170 29.99 44.03 -2.34
C GLU A 170 31.16 45.00 -2.46
N LYS A 171 32.32 44.52 -2.94
CA LYS A 171 33.28 45.37 -3.64
C LYS A 171 33.88 44.65 -4.83
N ASP A 172 33.60 45.25 -5.99
CA ASP A 172 34.42 45.29 -7.20
C ASP A 172 34.77 43.94 -7.87
N VAL A 173 34.18 43.66 -9.03
CA VAL A 173 34.79 44.03 -10.32
C VAL A 173 33.87 43.56 -11.46
N LYS A 174 33.68 44.48 -12.40
CA LYS A 174 32.98 44.33 -13.67
C LYS A 174 33.57 43.21 -14.55
N LYS A 175 32.66 42.48 -15.21
CA LYS A 175 32.67 42.13 -16.64
C LYS A 175 33.76 41.16 -17.13
N ALA A 176 33.36 39.94 -17.49
CA ALA A 176 33.41 39.45 -18.89
C ALA A 176 32.90 38.00 -19.01
N PHE A 177 32.04 37.82 -20.00
CA PHE A 177 31.61 36.56 -20.59
C PHE A 177 32.78 35.97 -21.39
N GLN A 178 33.13 34.68 -21.21
CA GLN A 178 33.63 33.76 -22.27
C GLN A 178 33.97 32.37 -21.69
N GLU A 179 33.27 31.35 -22.19
CA GLU A 179 33.84 30.02 -22.51
C GLU A 179 34.54 30.13 -23.89
N PRO A 180 35.36 29.17 -24.39
CA PRO A 180 35.82 27.89 -23.80
C PRO A 180 37.32 27.55 -24.09
N GLU A 181 37.72 26.34 -23.67
CA GLU A 181 38.74 25.43 -24.23
C GLU A 181 40.19 25.32 -23.69
N GLU A 182 40.62 24.04 -23.71
CA GLU A 182 41.94 23.41 -23.77
C GLU A 182 42.71 22.97 -22.49
N SER A 183 42.84 21.64 -22.38
CA SER A 183 43.88 20.85 -21.69
C SER A 183 45.27 21.08 -22.34
N PRO A 184 46.46 20.84 -21.72
CA PRO A 184 46.83 19.54 -21.12
C PRO A 184 47.80 19.55 -19.88
N GLU A 185 47.60 18.57 -18.98
CA GLU A 185 48.56 17.55 -18.48
C GLU A 185 49.98 17.94 -17.90
N PRO A 186 50.77 17.01 -17.31
CA PRO A 186 50.94 16.84 -15.86
C PRO A 186 52.41 17.00 -15.37
N THR A 187 52.66 16.99 -14.04
CA THR A 187 54.02 16.70 -13.53
C THR A 187 53.99 15.92 -12.22
N LYS A 188 54.56 14.71 -12.27
CA LYS A 188 54.97 13.89 -11.11
C LYS A 188 56.31 14.36 -10.57
N ALA A 189 56.49 14.29 -9.24
CA ALA A 189 57.81 14.03 -8.66
C ALA A 189 57.67 13.29 -7.31
N ASN A 190 58.22 12.08 -7.28
CA ASN A 190 58.51 11.23 -6.13
C ASN A 190 59.50 11.90 -5.15
N ALA A 191 59.47 11.51 -3.87
CA ALA A 191 60.55 10.70 -3.26
C ALA A 191 60.32 10.41 -1.76
N ASN A 192 60.59 9.14 -1.43
CA ASN A 192 60.66 8.45 -0.14
C ASN A 192 61.31 9.19 1.03
N SER A 193 60.90 8.80 2.25
CA SER A 193 61.87 8.26 3.22
C SER A 193 61.20 7.24 4.15
N GLU A 194 61.75 6.03 4.16
CA GLU A 194 61.54 4.98 5.16
C GLU A 194 62.25 5.34 6.47
N SER A 195 61.75 4.85 7.61
CA SER A 195 62.59 4.06 8.54
C SER A 195 61.74 3.31 9.58
N ASN A 196 62.05 2.03 9.70
CA ASN A 196 61.51 1.00 10.59
C ASN A 196 61.77 1.24 12.08
N SER A 197 60.90 0.67 12.94
CA SER A 197 61.35 -0.30 13.97
C SER A 197 60.24 -1.30 14.30
N ASN A 198 60.65 -2.57 14.41
CA ASN A 198 59.84 -3.77 14.59
C ASN A 198 60.00 -4.31 16.03
N THR A 199 59.18 -5.32 16.35
CA THR A 199 59.22 -6.31 17.47
C THR A 199 58.41 -5.92 18.72
N ASN A 200 57.56 -6.76 19.35
CA ASN A 200 57.44 -8.23 19.38
C ASN A 200 56.00 -8.69 19.72
N THR A 201 55.69 -9.93 19.33
CA THR A 201 54.46 -10.70 19.59
C THR A 201 54.47 -11.41 20.96
N ASN A 202 53.35 -11.38 21.70
CA ASN A 202 52.65 -12.58 22.19
C ASN A 202 51.22 -12.22 22.72
N PRO A 203 50.23 -13.15 22.66
CA PRO A 203 48.83 -12.90 22.97
C PRO A 203 48.49 -13.30 24.42
N ASP A 204 47.61 -12.56 25.09
CA ASP A 204 46.52 -13.10 25.95
C ASP A 204 45.79 -11.97 26.70
N VAL A 205 44.52 -12.26 26.99
CA VAL A 205 43.55 -11.52 27.83
C VAL A 205 42.84 -10.35 27.12
N ILE A 206 41.74 -10.69 26.45
CA ILE A 206 40.65 -9.75 26.14
C ILE A 206 39.88 -9.54 27.45
N ASP A 207 40.23 -8.50 28.20
CA ASP A 207 39.33 -7.93 29.19
C ASP A 207 38.17 -7.27 28.44
N ALA A 208 36.95 -7.70 28.77
CA ALA A 208 35.72 -7.15 28.25
C ALA A 208 35.61 -5.67 28.65
N VAL A 209 35.85 -4.78 27.68
CA VAL A 209 35.52 -3.36 27.79
C VAL A 209 34.00 -3.24 27.95
N PRO A 210 33.49 -2.59 29.01
CA PRO A 210 32.06 -2.34 29.14
C PRO A 210 31.57 -1.48 27.95
N PRO A 211 30.33 -1.66 27.46
CA PRO A 211 29.83 -0.87 26.35
C PRO A 211 29.89 0.62 26.73
N SER A 212 30.60 1.40 25.91
CA SER A 212 30.72 2.84 26.08
C SER A 212 29.33 3.49 26.02
N GLU A 213 29.09 4.50 26.85
CA GLU A 213 27.81 5.24 26.93
C GLU A 213 27.39 5.85 25.59
N GLU A 214 28.34 6.14 24.69
CA GLU A 214 28.09 6.59 23.30
C GLU A 214 27.29 5.57 22.46
N SER A 215 27.33 4.28 22.82
CA SER A 215 26.63 3.23 22.08
C SER A 215 25.11 3.28 22.28
N VAL A 216 24.61 3.86 23.37
CA VAL A 216 23.17 3.89 23.70
C VAL A 216 22.49 5.19 23.27
N GLU A 217 23.23 6.29 23.14
CA GLU A 217 22.64 7.59 22.74
C GLU A 217 22.14 7.61 21.29
N ALA A 218 21.11 8.42 21.04
CA ALA A 218 20.58 8.61 19.69
C ALA A 218 21.57 9.36 18.81
N SER A 219 21.62 8.99 17.52
CA SER A 219 22.46 9.71 16.56
C SER A 219 21.91 11.10 16.30
N LYS A 220 22.66 12.14 16.67
CA LYS A 220 22.28 13.56 16.47
C LYS A 220 22.50 14.04 15.02
N ASN A 221 23.20 13.26 14.20
CA ASN A 221 23.54 13.63 12.81
C ASN A 221 22.53 13.12 11.76
N VAL A 222 21.31 12.79 12.18
CA VAL A 222 20.27 12.31 11.26
C VAL A 222 19.52 13.50 10.69
N LEU A 223 19.47 13.59 9.36
CA LEU A 223 18.70 14.63 8.68
C LEU A 223 17.21 14.48 9.02
N THR A 224 16.63 15.54 9.61
CA THR A 224 15.21 15.64 9.94
C THR A 224 14.51 16.67 9.07
N PHE A 225 13.22 16.45 8.81
CA PHE A 225 12.41 17.19 7.84
C PHE A 225 11.19 17.82 8.51
N ARG A 226 10.68 18.94 7.99
CA ARG A 226 9.49 19.61 8.56
C ARG A 226 8.18 18.93 8.19
N THR A 227 8.25 17.99 7.26
CA THR A 227 7.13 17.15 6.81
C THR A 227 7.41 15.70 7.15
N GLU A 228 6.35 14.94 7.34
CA GLU A 228 6.37 13.52 7.70
C GLU A 228 7.10 12.69 6.64
N GLN A 229 8.32 12.27 6.96
CA GLN A 229 9.14 11.39 6.12
C GLN A 229 9.23 9.99 6.73
N ILE A 230 9.47 9.00 5.89
CA ILE A 230 9.74 7.63 6.33
C ILE A 230 11.24 7.52 6.64
N TYR A 231 11.55 6.98 7.81
CA TYR A 231 12.90 6.65 8.27
C TYR A 231 13.04 5.14 8.35
N ILE A 232 14.28 4.69 8.23
CA ILE A 232 14.66 3.30 8.43
C ILE A 232 15.87 3.23 9.35
N CYS A 233 15.86 2.25 10.25
CA CYS A 233 17.04 1.83 11.01
C CYS A 233 17.16 0.30 11.01
N SER A 234 18.33 -0.20 11.36
CA SER A 234 18.58 -1.62 11.57
C SER A 234 17.80 -2.16 12.79
N GLY A 235 17.69 -3.49 12.90
CA GLY A 235 17.03 -4.15 14.02
C GLY A 235 17.70 -3.93 15.39
N ASP A 236 18.91 -3.37 15.41
CA ASP A 236 19.59 -2.93 16.64
C ASP A 236 19.46 -1.43 16.91
N GLY A 237 18.67 -0.70 16.10
CA GLY A 237 18.51 0.75 16.20
C GLY A 237 19.67 1.56 15.62
N LEU A 238 20.64 0.90 14.98
CA LEU A 238 21.76 1.53 14.28
C LEU A 238 21.36 1.96 12.86
N ASP A 239 22.24 2.71 12.18
CA ASP A 239 22.07 3.15 10.78
C ASP A 239 20.75 3.90 10.51
N LEU A 240 20.29 4.66 11.50
CA LEU A 240 19.11 5.50 11.35
C LEU A 240 19.34 6.54 10.25
N LYS A 241 18.49 6.51 9.23
CA LYS A 241 18.51 7.45 8.11
C LYS A 241 17.11 7.69 7.55
N PRO A 242 16.86 8.86 6.93
CA PRO A 242 15.66 9.04 6.14
C PRO A 242 15.68 8.11 4.93
N LEU A 243 14.56 7.41 4.70
CA LEU A 243 14.30 6.66 3.49
C LEU A 243 13.70 7.55 2.40
N THR A 244 12.94 8.57 2.80
CA THR A 244 12.37 9.59 1.91
C THR A 244 12.91 10.97 2.27
N SER A 245 13.16 11.81 1.27
CA SER A 245 13.78 13.12 1.45
C SER A 245 13.09 14.25 0.67
N LYS A 246 11.84 14.04 0.24
CA LYS A 246 11.09 15.01 -0.56
C LYS A 246 10.29 15.94 0.34
N GLU A 247 10.93 17.01 0.76
CA GLU A 247 10.30 18.04 1.59
C GLU A 247 9.04 18.59 0.91
N GLY A 248 7.96 18.73 1.70
CA GLY A 248 6.65 19.17 1.20
C GLY A 248 5.71 18.02 0.80
N LEU A 249 6.19 16.77 0.75
CA LEU A 249 5.35 15.58 0.69
C LEU A 249 5.25 14.95 2.09
N MET A 250 4.02 14.70 2.53
CA MET A 250 3.73 13.95 3.74
C MET A 250 3.50 12.49 3.37
N TYR A 251 4.30 11.60 3.94
CA TYR A 251 4.13 10.16 3.82
C TYR A 251 3.24 9.63 4.96
N PHE A 252 2.39 8.67 4.62
CA PHE A 252 1.48 8.00 5.54
C PHE A 252 1.07 6.65 4.94
N TYR A 253 0.59 5.72 5.77
CA TYR A 253 0.14 4.39 5.35
C TYR A 253 1.16 3.68 4.45
N PHE A 254 2.06 2.93 5.07
CA PHE A 254 3.06 2.15 4.33
C PHE A 254 3.12 0.71 4.83
N GLU A 255 3.62 -0.17 3.96
CA GLU A 255 3.70 -1.60 4.23
C GLU A 255 4.96 -2.20 3.60
N TRP A 256 5.62 -3.09 4.34
CA TRP A 256 6.74 -3.89 3.85
C TRP A 256 6.28 -4.91 2.82
N SER A 257 7.06 -5.02 1.75
CA SER A 257 7.06 -6.22 0.92
C SER A 257 7.32 -7.46 1.79
N PRO A 258 6.64 -8.59 1.53
CA PRO A 258 6.86 -9.83 2.26
C PRO A 258 8.33 -10.29 2.31
N ASP A 259 9.11 -10.02 1.26
CA ASP A 259 10.55 -10.33 1.18
C ASP A 259 11.45 -9.30 1.88
N SER A 260 10.86 -8.30 2.54
CA SER A 260 11.55 -7.22 3.25
C SER A 260 12.44 -6.35 2.35
N SER A 261 12.30 -6.34 1.02
CA SER A 261 13.21 -5.60 0.13
C SER A 261 12.82 -4.13 -0.09
N MET A 262 11.53 -3.83 -0.04
CA MET A 262 10.91 -2.55 -0.38
C MET A 262 9.71 -2.22 0.52
N LEU A 263 9.31 -0.95 0.52
CA LEU A 263 8.06 -0.46 1.08
C LEU A 263 7.14 0.03 -0.04
N VAL A 264 5.83 -0.08 0.16
CA VAL A 264 4.85 0.75 -0.55
C VAL A 264 4.29 1.77 0.42
N ALA A 265 4.09 3.02 -0.01
CA ALA A 265 3.55 4.08 0.84
C ALA A 265 2.55 4.94 0.07
N LEU A 266 1.67 5.63 0.79
CA LEU A 266 0.92 6.76 0.25
C LEU A 266 1.61 8.07 0.62
N ALA A 267 1.56 9.05 -0.29
CA ALA A 267 2.02 10.39 0.03
C ALA A 267 1.16 11.48 -0.59
N SER A 268 1.03 12.60 0.11
CA SER A 268 0.28 13.77 -0.34
C SER A 268 1.08 15.06 -0.15
N PRO A 269 0.99 16.04 -1.06
CA PRO A 269 1.54 17.36 -0.79
C PRO A 269 0.96 17.96 0.49
N PHE A 270 1.80 18.59 1.30
CA PHE A 270 1.39 19.21 2.57
C PHE A 270 0.21 20.18 2.41
N THR A 271 0.20 20.95 1.32
CA THR A 271 -0.90 21.88 1.00
C THR A 271 -2.21 21.15 0.70
N GLU A 272 -2.16 20.02 -0.01
CA GLU A 272 -3.33 19.19 -0.30
C GLU A 272 -3.86 18.54 0.98
N TRP A 273 -2.97 18.04 1.84
CA TRP A 273 -3.30 17.51 3.15
C TRP A 273 -4.05 18.55 4.01
N LYS A 274 -3.44 19.73 4.21
CA LYS A 274 -4.02 20.79 5.04
C LYS A 274 -5.35 21.30 4.50
N PHE A 275 -5.47 21.42 3.18
CA PHE A 275 -6.75 21.77 2.57
C PHE A 275 -7.83 20.74 2.89
N ARG A 276 -7.54 19.44 2.76
CA ARG A 276 -8.52 18.37 3.05
C ARG A 276 -8.86 18.31 4.53
N GLU A 277 -7.87 18.44 5.41
CA GLU A 277 -8.08 18.50 6.87
C GLU A 277 -9.06 19.62 7.24
N LEU A 278 -8.84 20.84 6.71
CA LEU A 278 -9.74 21.98 6.93
C LEU A 278 -11.14 21.75 6.35
N GLN A 279 -11.27 21.09 5.20
CA GLN A 279 -12.58 20.77 4.62
C GLN A 279 -13.34 19.77 5.50
N MET A 280 -12.69 18.74 6.02
CA MET A 280 -13.33 17.74 6.88
C MET A 280 -13.71 18.36 8.23
N ALA A 281 -12.85 19.18 8.82
CA ALA A 281 -13.16 19.93 10.03
C ALA A 281 -14.39 20.84 9.85
N LYS A 282 -14.53 21.53 8.71
CA LYS A 282 -15.73 22.33 8.39
C LYS A 282 -17.01 21.50 8.29
N LEU A 283 -16.89 20.24 7.87
CA LEU A 283 -18.00 19.30 7.79
C LEU A 283 -18.26 18.57 9.12
N GLY A 284 -17.42 18.76 10.14
CA GLY A 284 -17.45 17.98 11.38
C GLY A 284 -17.09 16.50 11.18
N GLU A 285 -16.56 16.15 10.01
CA GLU A 285 -16.18 14.77 9.64
C GLU A 285 -14.74 14.49 10.07
N ARG A 286 -14.47 13.25 10.50
CA ARG A 286 -13.12 12.78 10.78
C ARG A 286 -12.30 12.82 9.50
N PHE A 287 -11.14 13.43 9.58
CA PHE A 287 -10.21 13.48 8.46
C PHE A 287 -9.67 12.09 8.12
N VAL A 288 -9.84 11.69 6.85
CA VAL A 288 -9.25 10.47 6.27
C VAL A 288 -8.24 10.91 5.21
N PRO A 289 -6.95 10.59 5.38
CA PRO A 289 -5.93 11.04 4.43
C PRO A 289 -6.05 10.27 3.11
N ALA A 290 -5.74 10.96 2.01
CA ALA A 290 -5.69 10.39 0.68
C ALA A 290 -4.43 10.85 -0.05
N GLY A 291 -3.73 9.92 -0.67
CA GLY A 291 -2.38 10.12 -1.19
C GLY A 291 -2.09 9.24 -2.39
N ARG A 292 -1.00 9.57 -3.07
CA ARG A 292 -0.56 8.87 -4.27
C ARG A 292 0.36 7.71 -3.89
N PRO A 293 0.12 6.50 -4.43
CA PRO A 293 0.92 5.34 -4.09
C PRO A 293 2.32 5.44 -4.69
N ARG A 294 3.30 5.08 -3.88
CA ARG A 294 4.73 5.13 -4.21
C ARG A 294 5.39 3.84 -3.74
N LEU A 295 6.34 3.38 -4.53
CA LEU A 295 7.24 2.29 -4.18
C LEU A 295 8.56 2.89 -3.69
N LEU A 296 9.08 2.35 -2.60
CA LEU A 296 10.29 2.82 -1.91
C LEU A 296 11.26 1.67 -1.72
N GLU A 297 12.45 1.78 -2.30
CA GLU A 297 13.55 0.86 -2.08
C GLU A 297 14.38 1.28 -0.86
N LYS A 298 15.02 0.34 -0.16
CA LYS A 298 15.90 0.62 1.01
C LYS A 298 17.07 1.57 0.73
N ASN A 299 17.42 1.77 -0.55
CA ASN A 299 18.44 2.72 -0.98
C ASN A 299 17.91 4.16 -1.10
N GLY A 300 16.61 4.40 -0.84
CA GLY A 300 15.95 5.70 -0.97
C GLY A 300 15.41 6.00 -2.37
N LEU A 301 15.52 5.05 -3.32
CA LEU A 301 14.88 5.20 -4.62
C LEU A 301 13.37 5.11 -4.47
N GLU A 302 12.71 6.13 -5.02
CA GLU A 302 11.28 6.28 -4.94
C GLU A 302 10.68 6.31 -6.35
N ARG A 303 9.65 5.49 -6.56
CA ARG A 303 8.87 5.44 -7.79
C ARG A 303 7.41 5.78 -7.50
N LEU A 304 6.89 6.80 -8.19
CA LEU A 304 5.46 7.06 -8.24
C LEU A 304 4.76 5.96 -9.05
N LEU A 305 3.78 5.28 -8.44
CA LEU A 305 3.00 4.24 -9.11
C LEU A 305 1.82 4.85 -9.87
N ASP A 306 1.19 5.88 -9.30
CA ASP A 306 0.01 6.50 -9.88
C ASP A 306 -0.17 7.95 -9.39
N ASP A 307 -0.74 8.81 -10.25
CA ASP A 307 -1.03 10.21 -9.95
C ASP A 307 -2.37 10.43 -9.23
N TYR A 308 -3.27 9.43 -9.24
CA TYR A 308 -4.56 9.51 -8.57
C TYR A 308 -4.37 9.29 -7.05
N PRO A 309 -4.96 10.15 -6.20
CA PRO A 309 -4.94 9.92 -4.76
C PRO A 309 -5.95 8.83 -4.37
N THR A 310 -5.59 8.05 -3.37
CA THR A 310 -6.45 7.06 -2.71
C THR A 310 -6.28 7.13 -1.20
N SER A 311 -7.33 6.77 -0.46
CA SER A 311 -7.28 6.58 0.99
C SER A 311 -7.13 5.11 1.38
N ILE A 312 -7.02 4.20 0.40
CA ILE A 312 -7.00 2.76 0.64
C ILE A 312 -5.56 2.30 0.79
N HIS A 313 -5.31 1.53 1.84
CA HIS A 313 -4.01 0.90 2.06
C HIS A 313 -3.64 0.05 0.84
N PRO A 314 -2.46 0.24 0.25
CA PRO A 314 -1.94 -0.68 -0.76
C PRO A 314 -1.77 -2.08 -0.16
N ALA A 315 -1.76 -3.10 -1.01
CA ALA A 315 -1.50 -4.48 -0.60
C ALA A 315 -0.43 -5.11 -1.48
N TRP A 316 0.55 -5.76 -0.87
CA TRP A 316 1.59 -6.52 -1.58
C TRP A 316 1.11 -7.91 -1.98
N SER A 317 1.49 -8.36 -3.18
CA SER A 317 1.40 -9.79 -3.49
C SER A 317 2.34 -10.60 -2.58
N PRO A 318 1.98 -11.83 -2.17
CA PRO A 318 2.80 -12.63 -1.25
C PRO A 318 4.24 -12.92 -1.72
N ASP A 319 4.46 -12.92 -3.04
CA ASP A 319 5.75 -13.12 -3.68
C ASP A 319 6.58 -11.83 -3.82
N SER A 320 6.10 -10.71 -3.27
CA SER A 320 6.69 -9.36 -3.34
C SER A 320 6.88 -8.81 -4.77
N ALA A 321 6.25 -9.42 -5.77
CA ALA A 321 6.45 -9.04 -7.17
C ALA A 321 5.54 -7.89 -7.61
N LYS A 322 4.40 -7.69 -6.93
CA LYS A 322 3.35 -6.76 -7.35
C LYS A 322 2.72 -6.04 -6.17
N VAL A 323 2.10 -4.90 -6.47
CA VAL A 323 1.35 -4.08 -5.53
C VAL A 323 -0.05 -3.84 -6.10
N ALA A 324 -1.07 -4.07 -5.29
CA ALA A 324 -2.45 -3.69 -5.59
C ALA A 324 -2.80 -2.37 -4.89
N VAL A 325 -3.50 -1.50 -5.62
CA VAL A 325 -4.05 -0.24 -5.11
C VAL A 325 -5.49 -0.09 -5.59
N ALA A 326 -6.39 0.31 -4.69
CA ALA A 326 -7.79 0.53 -5.04
C ALA A 326 -8.12 2.01 -5.21
N TYR A 327 -8.99 2.30 -6.18
CA TYR A 327 -9.59 3.59 -6.45
C TYR A 327 -11.09 3.42 -6.60
N ASN A 328 -11.85 3.75 -5.56
CA ASN A 328 -13.31 3.76 -5.61
C ASN A 328 -13.91 2.39 -6.04
N LYS A 329 -14.15 2.12 -7.34
CA LYS A 329 -14.64 0.82 -7.87
C LYS A 329 -13.67 0.18 -8.86
N GLN A 330 -12.38 0.50 -8.75
CA GLN A 330 -11.33 -0.02 -9.60
C GLN A 330 -10.19 -0.51 -8.71
N VAL A 331 -9.58 -1.62 -9.11
CA VAL A 331 -8.30 -2.09 -8.56
C VAL A 331 -7.25 -1.90 -9.65
N ARG A 332 -6.08 -1.39 -9.29
CA ARG A 332 -4.90 -1.34 -10.15
C ARG A 332 -3.81 -2.24 -9.58
N ILE A 333 -3.10 -2.95 -10.44
CA ILE A 333 -2.00 -3.83 -10.08
C ILE A 333 -0.75 -3.30 -10.79
N TYR A 334 0.34 -3.12 -10.05
CA TYR A 334 1.62 -2.63 -10.56
C TYR A 334 2.69 -3.69 -10.38
N ASP A 335 3.56 -3.85 -11.38
CA ASP A 335 4.79 -4.61 -11.20
C ASP A 335 5.74 -3.84 -10.28
N ALA A 336 6.07 -4.44 -9.13
CA ALA A 336 7.03 -3.89 -8.17
C ALA A 336 8.46 -4.13 -8.61
N ILE A 337 8.72 -5.31 -9.17
CA ILE A 337 10.02 -5.77 -9.64
C ILE A 337 10.09 -5.83 -11.18
N GLY A 338 11.32 -5.97 -11.70
CA GLY A 338 11.58 -6.15 -13.13
C GLY A 338 11.84 -4.85 -13.89
N GLU A 339 12.46 -5.00 -15.07
CA GLU A 339 12.81 -3.87 -15.94
C GLU A 339 11.59 -3.29 -16.66
N ARG A 340 10.62 -4.15 -17.00
CA ARG A 340 9.39 -3.78 -17.69
C ARG A 340 8.27 -3.59 -16.69
N ARG A 341 8.23 -2.38 -16.14
CA ARG A 341 7.24 -1.93 -15.17
C ARG A 341 5.90 -1.71 -15.89
N THR A 342 4.98 -2.67 -15.79
CA THR A 342 3.64 -2.54 -16.36
C THR A 342 2.59 -2.34 -15.27
N GLN A 343 1.38 -1.99 -15.70
CA GLN A 343 0.22 -1.84 -14.83
C GLN A 343 -1.02 -2.45 -15.46
N ALA A 344 -1.89 -3.00 -14.63
CA ALA A 344 -3.23 -3.45 -15.00
C ALA A 344 -4.27 -2.62 -14.28
N ALA A 345 -5.38 -2.34 -14.96
CA ALA A 345 -6.53 -1.68 -14.40
C ALA A 345 -7.75 -2.61 -14.50
N ILE A 346 -8.34 -2.94 -13.34
CA ILE A 346 -9.47 -3.85 -13.20
C ILE A 346 -10.71 -3.01 -12.81
N PRO A 347 -11.53 -2.55 -13.78
CA PRO A 347 -12.76 -1.84 -13.47
C PRO A 347 -13.82 -2.82 -12.96
N LEU A 348 -14.33 -2.60 -11.74
CA LEU A 348 -15.30 -3.47 -11.07
C LEU A 348 -16.70 -2.87 -11.00
N ARG A 349 -16.93 -1.70 -11.60
CA ARG A 349 -18.21 -0.99 -11.56
C ARG A 349 -19.41 -1.89 -11.87
N ASN A 350 -19.36 -2.62 -12.98
CA ASN A 350 -20.49 -3.44 -13.43
C ASN A 350 -20.69 -4.66 -12.53
N GLN A 351 -19.59 -5.30 -12.14
CA GLN A 351 -19.59 -6.46 -11.25
C GLN A 351 -20.17 -6.11 -9.88
N LEU A 352 -19.75 -4.97 -9.32
CA LEU A 352 -20.25 -4.44 -8.05
C LEU A 352 -21.71 -4.00 -8.16
N LEU A 353 -22.13 -3.41 -9.27
CA LEU A 353 -23.55 -3.07 -9.49
C LEU A 353 -24.45 -4.30 -9.45
N LEU A 354 -24.03 -5.37 -10.15
CA LEU A 354 -24.78 -6.62 -10.19
C LEU A 354 -24.79 -7.31 -8.83
N SER A 355 -23.64 -7.37 -8.14
CA SER A 355 -23.57 -7.98 -6.81
C SER A 355 -24.36 -7.19 -5.76
N SER A 356 -24.35 -5.86 -5.81
CA SER A 356 -25.15 -5.01 -4.91
C SER A 356 -26.65 -5.18 -5.12
N ARG A 357 -27.11 -5.31 -6.37
CA ARG A 357 -28.52 -5.64 -6.62
C ARG A 357 -28.91 -6.98 -6.02
N ALA A 358 -28.11 -8.03 -6.25
CA ALA A 358 -28.38 -9.36 -5.72
C ALA A 358 -28.42 -9.37 -4.18
N TYR A 359 -27.52 -8.61 -3.55
CA TYR A 359 -27.46 -8.45 -2.10
C TYR A 359 -28.69 -7.70 -1.55
N ASP A 360 -29.07 -6.57 -2.14
CA ASP A 360 -30.24 -5.80 -1.70
C ASP A 360 -31.55 -6.61 -1.89
N GLU A 361 -31.67 -7.40 -2.96
CA GLU A 361 -32.80 -8.32 -3.18
C GLU A 361 -32.80 -9.49 -2.17
N LYS A 362 -31.63 -9.91 -1.68
CA LYS A 362 -31.53 -10.92 -0.62
C LYS A 362 -31.98 -10.34 0.73
N LEU A 363 -31.52 -9.15 1.09
CA LEU A 363 -31.93 -8.47 2.33
C LEU A 363 -33.45 -8.28 2.39
N LYS A 364 -34.07 -7.80 1.30
CA LYS A 364 -35.53 -7.63 1.24
C LYS A 364 -36.28 -8.94 1.47
N ARG A 365 -35.82 -10.04 0.89
CA ARG A 365 -36.43 -11.36 1.09
C ARG A 365 -36.27 -11.85 2.54
N GLU A 366 -35.13 -11.59 3.16
CA GLU A 366 -34.89 -11.94 4.57
C GLU A 366 -35.81 -11.12 5.50
N GLU A 367 -35.96 -9.82 5.25
CA GLU A 367 -36.88 -8.93 5.98
C GLU A 367 -38.35 -9.40 5.84
N GLU A 368 -38.79 -9.72 4.62
CA GLU A 368 -40.14 -10.24 4.36
C GLU A 368 -40.38 -11.61 5.03
N SER A 369 -39.38 -12.48 5.05
CA SER A 369 -39.48 -13.80 5.71
C SER A 369 -39.59 -13.68 7.24
N ASN A 370 -38.85 -12.75 7.85
CA ASN A 370 -38.90 -12.49 9.28
C ASN A 370 -40.19 -11.76 9.72
N ALA A 371 -40.77 -10.95 8.83
CA ALA A 371 -42.08 -10.33 9.08
C ALA A 371 -43.21 -11.37 9.13
N ASN A 372 -43.16 -12.39 8.26
CA ASN A 372 -44.18 -13.44 8.22
C ASN A 372 -44.04 -14.50 9.34
N SER A 373 -42.87 -14.68 9.96
CA SER A 373 -42.72 -15.59 11.10
C SER A 373 -43.32 -15.05 12.40
N ASN A 374 -43.53 -13.73 12.52
CA ASN A 374 -44.14 -13.10 13.69
C ASN A 374 -45.67 -12.98 13.64
N THR A 375 -46.33 -13.45 12.57
CA THR A 375 -47.80 -13.40 12.44
C THR A 375 -48.48 -14.75 12.76
N ASN A 376 -47.73 -15.82 13.04
CA ASN A 376 -48.27 -17.16 13.33
C ASN A 376 -48.10 -17.60 14.80
N SER A 377 -48.30 -16.69 15.75
CA SER A 377 -48.52 -17.04 17.16
C SER A 377 -49.66 -16.23 17.76
N ASN A 378 -50.86 -16.36 17.17
CA ASN A 378 -52.15 -16.27 17.85
C ASN A 378 -53.27 -16.39 16.81
N THR A 379 -53.94 -17.54 16.76
CA THR A 379 -55.41 -17.67 16.85
C THR A 379 -55.82 -19.10 16.48
N ASP A 380 -56.02 -19.92 17.51
CA ASP A 380 -57.06 -20.94 17.46
C ASP A 380 -58.41 -20.23 17.59
N GLY A 381 -59.38 -20.58 16.75
CA GLY A 381 -60.80 -20.39 17.05
C GLY A 381 -61.67 -19.74 15.96
N GLU A 382 -62.44 -20.60 15.28
CA GLU A 382 -63.80 -20.39 14.76
C GLU A 382 -64.03 -19.55 13.48
N ASP A 383 -64.29 -20.30 12.40
CA ASP A 383 -65.45 -20.21 11.50
C ASP A 383 -66.18 -18.86 11.36
N LYS A 384 -66.07 -18.25 10.15
CA LYS A 384 -67.25 -17.84 9.38
C LYS A 384 -66.95 -17.44 7.93
N GLU A 385 -67.73 -18.02 7.03
CA GLU A 385 -67.93 -17.60 5.64
C GLU A 385 -68.31 -16.11 5.52
N THR A 386 -67.83 -15.43 4.46
CA THR A 386 -68.67 -14.64 3.52
C THR A 386 -67.85 -14.06 2.34
N THR A 387 -68.14 -14.58 1.15
CA THR A 387 -68.40 -13.91 -0.15
C THR A 387 -67.71 -12.57 -0.56
N SER A 388 -66.92 -12.69 -1.64
CA SER A 388 -66.98 -11.97 -2.94
C SER A 388 -66.69 -10.45 -3.10
N SER A 389 -66.01 -10.19 -4.24
CA SER A 389 -65.86 -8.94 -5.03
C SER A 389 -64.87 -7.90 -4.48
N SER A 390 -64.04 -7.18 -5.26
CA SER A 390 -64.02 -6.84 -6.68
C SER A 390 -62.64 -6.29 -7.07
N GLU A 391 -62.26 -6.51 -8.33
CA GLU A 391 -61.21 -5.77 -9.06
C GLU A 391 -61.51 -4.26 -9.06
N ILE A 392 -60.48 -3.42 -8.81
CA ILE A 392 -60.36 -2.10 -9.46
C ILE A 392 -58.90 -1.89 -9.84
N ALA A 393 -58.67 -1.89 -11.15
CA ALA A 393 -57.48 -1.40 -11.81
C ALA A 393 -57.26 0.09 -11.51
N ASN A 394 -56.01 0.50 -11.32
CA ASN A 394 -55.63 1.90 -11.53
C ASN A 394 -54.30 1.97 -12.29
N ALA A 395 -54.45 1.90 -13.61
CA ALA A 395 -53.47 2.40 -14.56
C ALA A 395 -53.56 3.93 -14.57
N ASN A 396 -52.51 4.63 -14.14
CA ASN A 396 -52.06 5.91 -14.71
C ASN A 396 -50.83 6.44 -13.97
N SER A 397 -49.64 6.19 -14.53
CA SER A 397 -48.51 7.11 -14.47
C SER A 397 -47.55 6.75 -15.62
N VAL A 398 -48.03 7.01 -16.84
CA VAL A 398 -47.17 7.10 -18.02
C VAL A 398 -46.70 8.55 -18.08
N VAL A 399 -45.58 8.84 -17.42
CA VAL A 399 -44.77 10.01 -17.74
C VAL A 399 -43.44 9.53 -18.28
N ASN A 400 -43.25 9.82 -19.56
CA ASN A 400 -42.06 9.63 -20.35
C ASN A 400 -40.79 10.04 -19.60
N SER A 401 -39.95 9.07 -19.27
CA SER A 401 -38.52 9.23 -19.48
C SER A 401 -38.08 8.06 -20.34
N ALA A 402 -37.53 8.37 -21.51
CA ALA A 402 -36.82 7.40 -22.33
C ALA A 402 -35.59 6.93 -21.53
N LYS A 403 -35.82 6.03 -20.58
CA LYS A 403 -34.78 5.30 -19.86
C LYS A 403 -34.09 4.46 -20.93
N LYS A 404 -32.90 4.92 -21.32
CA LYS A 404 -31.86 4.11 -21.97
C LYS A 404 -31.97 2.72 -21.34
N ARG A 405 -32.40 1.71 -22.11
CA ARG A 405 -32.54 0.33 -21.61
C ARG A 405 -31.13 -0.21 -21.37
N THR A 406 -30.52 0.18 -20.26
CA THR A 406 -29.29 -0.41 -19.77
C THR A 406 -29.69 -1.69 -19.05
N THR A 407 -29.00 -2.79 -19.32
CA THR A 407 -29.16 -4.04 -18.56
C THR A 407 -28.60 -3.92 -17.14
N LEU A 408 -27.86 -2.84 -16.85
CA LEU A 408 -27.28 -2.55 -15.55
C LEU A 408 -28.27 -1.82 -14.62
N PRO A 409 -28.28 -2.14 -13.31
CA PRO A 409 -29.04 -1.42 -12.29
C PRO A 409 -28.65 0.05 -12.17
N ASP A 410 -29.57 0.87 -11.64
CA ASP A 410 -29.28 2.27 -11.33
C ASP A 410 -28.50 2.38 -10.01
N GLU A 411 -27.33 3.02 -10.05
CA GLU A 411 -26.41 3.14 -8.92
C GLU A 411 -27.05 3.80 -7.70
N ARG A 412 -27.93 4.79 -7.92
CA ARG A 412 -28.58 5.55 -6.82
C ARG A 412 -29.66 4.75 -6.10
N SER A 413 -30.12 3.66 -6.70
CA SER A 413 -31.17 2.81 -6.12
C SER A 413 -30.61 1.72 -5.19
N LEU A 414 -29.29 1.49 -5.21
CA LEU A 414 -28.65 0.40 -4.48
C LEU A 414 -27.93 0.94 -3.24
N VAL A 415 -28.38 0.50 -2.06
CA VAL A 415 -27.80 0.92 -0.78
C VAL A 415 -26.46 0.23 -0.53
N SER A 416 -26.30 -1.00 -1.05
CA SER A 416 -25.06 -1.76 -0.93
C SER A 416 -24.03 -1.47 -2.02
N TYR A 417 -24.26 -0.51 -2.93
CA TYR A 417 -23.31 -0.14 -3.98
C TYR A 417 -22.29 0.88 -3.46
N ASN A 418 -21.26 0.35 -2.81
CA ASN A 418 -20.28 1.11 -2.03
C ASN A 418 -18.88 1.11 -2.68
N PRO A 419 -18.01 2.10 -2.37
CA PRO A 419 -16.61 2.06 -2.78
C PRO A 419 -15.85 0.93 -2.09
N ILE A 420 -14.70 0.57 -2.67
CA ILE A 420 -13.67 -0.26 -2.05
C ILE A 420 -13.04 0.55 -0.92
N VAL A 421 -12.95 -0.06 0.26
CA VAL A 421 -12.41 0.53 1.49
C VAL A 421 -11.20 -0.23 2.03
N ASN A 422 -10.95 -1.46 1.57
CA ASN A 422 -9.81 -2.26 2.01
C ASN A 422 -9.37 -3.25 0.91
N LEU A 423 -8.09 -3.62 0.93
CA LEU A 423 -7.48 -4.66 0.11
C LEU A 423 -6.70 -5.64 1.00
N ASN A 424 -6.69 -6.91 0.63
CA ASN A 424 -5.86 -7.93 1.27
C ASN A 424 -5.44 -8.97 0.22
N TRP A 425 -4.14 -9.17 0.03
CA TRP A 425 -3.61 -10.09 -0.96
C TRP A 425 -2.91 -11.26 -0.28
N SER A 426 -3.70 -12.22 0.18
CA SER A 426 -3.23 -13.31 1.06
C SER A 426 -2.55 -14.47 0.32
N GLN A 427 -2.94 -14.73 -0.93
CA GLN A 427 -2.37 -15.81 -1.75
C GLN A 427 -2.00 -15.27 -3.12
N GLU A 428 -1.04 -15.90 -3.79
CA GLU A 428 -0.52 -15.45 -5.08
C GLU A 428 -1.64 -15.06 -6.06
N SER A 429 -2.64 -15.92 -6.22
CA SER A 429 -3.78 -15.71 -7.12
C SER A 429 -5.02 -15.07 -6.48
N LEU A 430 -5.05 -14.80 -5.17
CA LEU A 430 -6.26 -14.30 -4.49
C LEU A 430 -6.05 -12.91 -3.89
N LEU A 431 -6.74 -11.93 -4.49
CA LEU A 431 -6.81 -10.57 -3.98
C LEU A 431 -8.23 -10.30 -3.46
N TYR A 432 -8.37 -10.12 -2.16
CA TYR A 432 -9.60 -9.73 -1.49
C TYR A 432 -9.76 -8.22 -1.50
N LEU A 433 -11.01 -7.77 -1.66
CA LEU A 433 -11.38 -6.37 -1.56
C LEU A 433 -12.65 -6.23 -0.73
N GLN A 434 -12.65 -5.27 0.18
CA GLN A 434 -13.81 -4.96 0.99
C GLN A 434 -14.49 -3.72 0.42
N THR A 435 -15.80 -3.79 0.18
CA THR A 435 -16.61 -2.61 -0.14
C THR A 435 -17.39 -2.15 1.06
N GLY A 436 -17.48 -0.83 1.24
CA GLY A 436 -18.16 -0.23 2.37
C GLY A 436 -18.19 1.28 2.26
N TYR A 437 -18.98 1.89 3.13
CA TYR A 437 -19.02 3.33 3.31
C TYR A 437 -18.91 3.57 4.81
N VAL A 438 -17.90 4.32 5.21
CA VAL A 438 -17.67 4.68 6.60
C VAL A 438 -17.54 6.20 6.64
N ARG A 439 -18.48 6.83 7.34
CA ARG A 439 -18.34 8.22 7.78
C ARG A 439 -18.38 8.27 9.28
N THR A 440 -17.40 8.96 9.84
CA THR A 440 -17.26 9.17 11.27
C THR A 440 -17.25 10.66 11.53
N PHE A 441 -18.09 11.13 12.44
CA PHE A 441 -18.15 12.53 12.87
C PHE A 441 -17.36 12.71 14.17
N ILE A 442 -16.76 13.89 14.35
CA ILE A 442 -15.87 14.17 15.49
C ILE A 442 -16.69 14.32 16.79
N ASP A 443 -17.79 15.07 16.74
CA ASP A 443 -18.53 15.47 17.94
C ASP A 443 -19.86 14.70 18.15
N ASN A 444 -20.25 13.85 17.19
CA ASN A 444 -21.52 13.15 17.25
C ASN A 444 -21.42 11.71 16.75
N GLU A 445 -21.08 10.79 17.66
CA GLU A 445 -20.99 9.36 17.33
C GLU A 445 -22.32 8.75 16.86
N LEU A 446 -23.46 9.34 17.23
CA LEU A 446 -24.79 8.89 16.81
C LEU A 446 -25.05 9.14 15.31
N GLU A 447 -24.29 10.06 14.70
CA GLU A 447 -24.37 10.34 13.26
C GLU A 447 -23.41 9.49 12.43
N ASN A 448 -22.57 8.66 13.07
CA ASN A 448 -21.67 7.75 12.37
C ASN A 448 -22.47 6.83 11.44
N ARG A 449 -22.16 6.91 10.14
CA ARG A 449 -22.82 6.09 9.12
C ARG A 449 -21.85 5.02 8.64
N ARG A 450 -22.23 3.76 8.83
CA ARG A 450 -21.56 2.61 8.24
C ARG A 450 -22.55 1.86 7.35
N SER A 451 -22.16 1.59 6.11
CA SER A 451 -22.91 0.66 5.26
C SER A 451 -22.56 -0.79 5.60
N TYR A 452 -23.25 -1.71 4.93
CA TYR A 452 -22.85 -3.12 4.87
C TYR A 452 -21.42 -3.24 4.35
N LEU A 453 -20.53 -3.79 5.18
CA LEU A 453 -19.18 -4.17 4.79
C LEU A 453 -19.25 -5.53 4.12
N ARG A 454 -18.80 -5.61 2.87
CA ARG A 454 -18.89 -6.81 2.04
C ARG A 454 -17.53 -7.16 1.48
N TRP A 455 -17.12 -8.40 1.64
CA TRP A 455 -15.90 -8.91 1.05
C TRP A 455 -16.19 -9.54 -0.31
N HIS A 456 -15.31 -9.26 -1.27
CA HIS A 456 -15.29 -9.85 -2.59
C HIS A 456 -13.86 -10.33 -2.86
N ARG A 457 -13.66 -11.21 -3.83
CA ARG A 457 -12.31 -11.63 -4.24
C ARG A 457 -12.13 -11.57 -5.75
N LEU A 458 -10.90 -11.28 -6.14
CA LEU A 458 -10.37 -11.40 -7.48
C LEU A 458 -9.46 -12.62 -7.54
N ILE A 459 -9.76 -13.54 -8.46
CA ILE A 459 -8.90 -14.67 -8.78
C ILE A 459 -8.06 -14.26 -9.98
N LEU A 460 -6.78 -14.02 -9.75
CA LEU A 460 -5.81 -13.59 -10.75
C LEU A 460 -5.18 -14.81 -11.41
N SER A 461 -5.02 -14.74 -12.72
CA SER A 461 -4.41 -15.81 -13.51
C SER A 461 -3.59 -15.22 -14.65
N PRO A 462 -2.58 -15.93 -15.15
CA PRO A 462 -1.82 -15.45 -16.29
C PRO A 462 -2.63 -15.55 -17.58
N GLN A 463 -2.49 -14.56 -18.47
CA GLN A 463 -2.94 -14.71 -19.87
C GLN A 463 -2.02 -15.67 -20.62
N ALA A 464 -2.62 -16.56 -21.40
CA ALA A 464 -1.88 -17.42 -22.30
C ALA A 464 -1.03 -16.58 -23.27
N ILE A 465 0.19 -17.05 -23.55
CA ILE A 465 1.07 -16.47 -24.56
C ILE A 465 1.06 -17.42 -25.76
N PRO A 466 0.62 -16.97 -26.94
CA PRO A 466 0.82 -17.78 -28.15
C PRO A 466 2.32 -17.87 -28.41
N LEU A 467 2.86 -19.08 -28.46
CA LEU A 467 4.24 -19.32 -28.87
C LEU A 467 4.40 -18.87 -30.33
N GLN A 468 5.19 -17.82 -30.57
CA GLN A 468 5.69 -17.57 -31.91
C GLN A 468 6.67 -18.69 -32.26
N THR A 469 6.22 -19.65 -33.07
CA THR A 469 7.12 -20.59 -33.74
C THR A 469 8.17 -19.77 -34.50
N PRO A 470 9.48 -20.02 -34.32
CA PRO A 470 10.50 -19.35 -35.12
C PRO A 470 10.19 -19.59 -36.60
N ALA A 471 10.32 -18.53 -37.41
CA ALA A 471 10.14 -18.64 -38.85
C ALA A 471 11.08 -19.73 -39.38
N PRO A 472 10.61 -20.63 -40.28
CA PRO A 472 11.50 -21.60 -40.90
C PRO A 472 12.59 -20.83 -41.66
N GLU A 473 13.86 -21.14 -41.36
CA GLU A 473 15.06 -20.60 -42.02
C GLU A 473 15.09 -20.88 -43.53
#